data_AF-A0A7W4C6W9-F1
#
_entry.id   AF-A0A7W4C6W9-F1
#
_cell.length_a   1.000
_cell.length_b   1.000
_cell.length_c   1.000
_cell.angle_alpha   90.00
_cell.angle_beta   90.00
_cell.angle_gamma   90.00
#
_symmetry.space_group_name_H-M   'P 1'
#
loop_
_entity.id
_entity.type
_entity.pdbx_description
1 polymer ?
#
loop_
_entity_poly.entity_id
_entity_poly.type
_entity_poly.pdbx_seq_one_letter_code
_entity_poly.pdbx_strand_id
1 'polypeptide(L)' 'MLMLAWDRLDPVDEFECLRNDRITSSQGLGNQFVANKCD' A
#
# COMPACT_ATOMS: atom_id res chain seq x y z
N MET A 1 -4.98 -15.84 -10.28
CA MET A 1 -4.30 -14.53 -10.30
C MET A 1 -3.25 -14.50 -9.21
N LEU A 2 -1.97 -14.55 -9.57
CA LEU A 2 -0.85 -14.65 -8.62
C LEU A 2 -0.78 -13.44 -7.68
N MET A 3 -0.96 -12.22 -8.21
CA MET A 3 -0.83 -10.99 -7.43
C MET A 3 -1.92 -10.83 -6.37
N LEU A 4 -3.16 -11.25 -6.65
CA LEU A 4 -4.23 -11.27 -5.64
C LEU A 4 -3.99 -12.31 -4.54
N ALA A 5 -3.25 -13.38 -4.84
CA ALA A 5 -2.90 -14.38 -3.84
C ALA A 5 -1.80 -13.85 -2.91
N TRP A 6 -0.77 -13.21 -3.47
CA TRP A 6 0.30 -12.59 -2.68
C TRP A 6 -0.20 -11.43 -1.84
N ASP A 7 -1.06 -10.58 -2.38
CA ASP A 7 -1.71 -9.47 -1.66
C ASP A 7 -2.49 -9.91 -0.40
N ARG A 8 -2.92 -11.17 -0.35
CA ARG A 8 -3.58 -11.79 0.82
C ARG A 8 -2.61 -12.50 1.76
N LEU A 9 -1.53 -13.07 1.22
CA LEU A 9 -0.58 -13.89 1.97
C LEU A 9 0.48 -13.05 2.68
N ASP A 10 0.78 -11.87 2.16
CA ASP A 10 1.76 -10.92 2.70
C ASP A 10 1.07 -9.57 2.93
N PRO A 11 0.54 -9.32 4.15
CA PRO A 11 -0.18 -8.09 4.47
C PRO A 11 0.72 -6.86 4.41
N VAL A 12 0.10 -5.71 4.14
CA VAL A 12 0.77 -4.41 4.16
C VAL A 12 1.33 -4.12 5.55
N ASP A 13 2.58 -3.65 5.59
CA ASP A 13 3.26 -3.29 6.83
C ASP A 13 3.31 -1.76 7.09
N GLU A 14 3.78 -1.37 8.28
CA GLU A 14 3.91 0.04 8.69
C GLU A 14 4.80 0.85 7.73
N PHE A 15 5.84 0.23 7.17
CA PHE A 15 6.76 0.91 6.27
C PHE A 15 6.10 1.17 4.92
N GLU A 16 5.34 0.22 4.39
CA GLU A 16 4.56 0.38 3.18
C GLU A 16 3.52 1.49 3.31
N CYS A 17 2.86 1.60 4.47
CA CYS A 17 1.97 2.72 4.79
C CYS A 17 2.71 4.06 4.77
N LEU A 18 3.80 4.18 5.54
CA LEU A 18 4.62 5.41 5.59
C LEU A 18 5.17 5.79 4.21
N ARG A 19 5.58 4.81 3.41
CA ARG A 19 6.05 5.02 2.05
C ARG A 19 4.93 5.54 1.16
N ASN A 20 3.73 4.98 1.27
CA ASN A 20 2.57 5.40 0.49
C ASN A 20 2.15 6.84 0.82
N ASP A 21 2.25 7.27 2.08
CA ASP A 21 1.99 8.65 2.49
C ASP A 21 2.99 9.65 1.89
N ARG A 22 4.28 9.28 1.89
CA ARG A 22 5.35 10.09 1.27
C ARG A 22 5.14 10.22 -0.24
N ILE A 23 4.74 9.13 -0.91
CA ILE A 23 4.42 9.14 -2.33
C ILE A 23 3.22 10.04 -2.60
N THR A 24 2.12 9.87 -1.84
CA THR A 24 0.91 10.70 -1.98
C THR A 24 1.23 12.18 -1.77
N SER A 25 2.02 12.51 -0.75
CA SER A 25 2.43 13.89 -0.47
C SER A 25 3.31 14.48 -1.58
N SER A 26 4.18 13.67 -2.20
CA SER A 26 5.10 14.15 -3.24
C SER A 26 4.49 14.17 -4.65
N GLN A 27 3.56 13.26 -4.95
CA GLN A 27 3.06 13.02 -6.32
C GLN A 27 1.57 13.37 -6.46
N GLY A 28 0.87 13.64 -5.36
CA GLY A 28 -0.56 13.91 -5.32
C GLY A 28 -1.46 12.67 -5.46
N LEU A 29 -0.89 11.48 -5.62
CA LEU A 29 -1.61 10.21 -5.77
C LEU A 29 -0.82 9.06 -5.14
N GLY A 30 -1.50 8.23 -4.34
CA GLY A 30 -0.94 7.02 -3.71
C GLY A 30 -1.49 5.72 -4.31
N ASN A 31 -0.96 4.60 -3.84
CA ASN A 31 -1.44 3.26 -4.20
C ASN A 31 -2.66 2.88 -3.34
N GLN A 32 -3.82 2.70 -3.97
CA GLN A 32 -5.05 2.31 -3.27
C GLN A 32 -5.00 0.91 -2.65
N PHE A 33 -4.22 -0.02 -3.19
CA PHE A 33 -4.07 -1.36 -2.59
C PHE A 33 -3.34 -1.31 -1.25
N VAL A 34 -2.47 -0.30 -1.06
CA VAL A 34 -1.80 -0.03 0.22
C VAL A 34 -2.69 0.80 1.12
N ALA A 35 -3.23 1.92 0.62
CA ALA A 35 -4.06 2.83 1.40
C ALA A 35 -5.29 2.15 2.03
N ASN A 36 -5.92 1.19 1.34
CA ASN A 36 -7.08 0.46 1.86
C ASN A 36 -6.75 -0.50 3.02
N LYS A 37 -5.47 -0.71 3.34
CA LYS A 37 -4.98 -1.63 4.37
C LYS A 37 -4.21 -0.91 5.49
N CYS A 38 -4.05 0.40 5.38
CA CYS A 38 -3.48 1.25 6.40
C CYS A 38 -4.62 1.92 7.17
N ASP A 39 -4.56 1.90 8.52
CA ASP A 39 -5.57 2.52 9.41
C ASP A 39 -5.46 4.06 9.47
#